data_AF-A0A2V9KWC9-F1
#
_entry.id   AF-A0A2V9KWC9-F1
#
_cell.length_a   1.000
_cell.length_b   1.000
_cell.length_c   1.000
_cell.angle_alpha   90.00
_cell.angle_beta   90.00
_cell.angle_gamma   90.00
#
_symmetry.space_group_name_H-M   'P 1'
#
loop_
_entity.id
_entity.type
_entity.pdbx_description
1 polymer ?
#
loop_
_entity_poly.entity_id
_entity_poly.type
_entity_poly.pdbx_seq_one_letter_code
_entity_poly.pdbx_strand_id
1 'polypeptide(L)'
;LESVFAQLHYPLYAWPRTFVRPWKGATLTGVGYTLGWSDYDRANVVALFETREAKTRLAALASFVPHTDLHYEFPAPPPSGDFWFLVFGTRLGKSQLRLTAQLYAFDGHSLHSVWEVRDAYDGKIEVGRNWVTIRYLKEDEYIRETAHRRKPPRYEATYAATP
;
A
#
# COMPACT_ATOMS: atom_id res chain seq x y z
N LEU A 1 10.22 -5.69 -15.39
CA LEU A 1 10.55 -4.75 -14.30
C LEU A 1 12.06 -4.72 -14.07
N GLU A 2 12.73 -5.85 -13.83
CA GLU A 2 14.20 -5.91 -13.70
C GLU A 2 14.97 -5.30 -14.89
N SER A 3 14.54 -5.54 -16.13
CA SER A 3 15.19 -4.96 -17.33
C SER A 3 15.05 -3.43 -17.46
N VAL A 4 14.00 -2.84 -16.85
CA VAL A 4 13.79 -1.40 -16.81
C VAL A 4 14.61 -0.77 -15.68
N PHE A 5 14.68 -1.44 -14.52
CA PHE A 5 15.56 -1.04 -13.42
C PHE A 5 17.04 -1.11 -13.76
N ALA A 6 17.45 -2.07 -14.61
CA ALA A 6 18.84 -2.19 -15.07
C ALA A 6 19.33 -0.98 -15.90
N GLN A 7 18.42 -0.17 -16.45
CA GLN A 7 18.76 1.04 -17.22
C GLN A 7 18.74 2.33 -16.38
N LEU A 8 18.16 2.28 -15.17
CA LEU A 8 18.10 3.43 -14.27
C LEU A 8 19.38 3.48 -13.43
N HIS A 9 20.29 4.40 -13.78
CA HIS A 9 21.51 4.67 -13.01
C HIS A 9 21.17 5.03 -11.56
N TYR A 10 21.53 4.17 -10.60
CA TYR A 10 21.44 4.31 -9.12
C TYR A 10 20.49 5.40 -8.55
N PRO A 11 19.53 5.05 -7.68
CA PRO A 11 18.62 6.05 -7.09
C PRO A 11 19.40 7.15 -6.35
N LEU A 12 18.94 8.40 -6.47
CA LEU A 12 19.53 9.55 -5.79
C LEU A 12 19.16 9.60 -4.30
N TYR A 13 18.03 9.01 -3.93
CA TYR A 13 17.59 8.89 -2.54
C TYR A 13 16.77 7.62 -2.30
N ALA A 14 16.72 7.22 -1.03
CA ALA A 14 15.89 6.14 -0.54
C ALA A 14 15.19 6.54 0.75
N TRP A 15 13.88 6.35 0.84
CA TRP A 15 13.12 6.51 2.08
C TRP A 15 12.65 5.16 2.60
N PRO A 16 13.21 4.71 3.73
CA PRO A 16 12.79 3.45 4.33
C PRO A 16 11.51 3.63 5.13
N ARG A 17 10.65 2.62 5.07
CA ARG A 17 9.52 2.44 5.98
C ARG A 17 9.49 0.99 6.41
N THR A 18 9.57 0.76 7.72
CA THR A 18 9.68 -0.59 8.27
C THR A 18 8.62 -0.86 9.32
N PHE A 19 8.35 -2.14 9.55
CA PHE A 19 7.54 -2.60 10.66
C PHE A 19 8.09 -3.91 11.21
N VAL A 20 7.77 -4.21 12.47
CA VAL A 20 8.08 -5.48 13.12
C VAL A 20 6.84 -5.96 13.86
N ARG A 21 6.39 -7.19 13.59
CA ARG A 21 5.19 -7.77 14.21
C ARG A 21 5.39 -9.24 14.58
N PRO A 22 4.90 -9.70 15.73
CA PRO A 22 4.88 -11.12 16.04
C PRO A 22 3.83 -11.85 15.19
N TRP A 23 4.14 -13.07 14.75
CA TRP A 23 3.22 -13.91 13.98
C TRP A 23 3.60 -15.39 14.06
N LYS A 24 2.67 -16.27 14.46
CA LYS A 24 2.84 -17.74 14.56
C LYS A 24 4.18 -18.19 15.19
N GLY A 25 4.55 -17.57 16.30
CA GLY A 25 5.80 -17.87 17.04
C GLY A 25 7.09 -17.41 16.35
N ALA A 26 6.98 -16.65 15.26
CA ALA A 26 8.07 -15.94 14.60
C ALA A 26 7.89 -14.42 14.72
N THR A 27 8.90 -13.69 14.26
CA THR A 27 8.85 -12.25 14.07
C THR A 27 8.86 -11.96 12.56
N LEU A 28 7.88 -11.20 12.09
CA LEU A 28 7.84 -10.69 10.73
C LEU A 28 8.33 -9.25 10.69
N THR A 29 9.33 -8.99 9.85
CA THR A 29 9.88 -7.66 9.60
C THR A 29 9.57 -7.25 8.18
N GLY A 30 8.72 -6.23 8.01
CA GLY A 30 8.48 -5.61 6.72
C GLY A 30 9.45 -4.48 6.47
N VAL A 31 10.01 -4.45 5.27
CA VAL A 31 10.95 -3.43 4.83
C VAL A 31 10.48 -2.86 3.50
N GLY A 32 9.96 -1.65 3.55
CA GLY A 32 9.60 -0.85 2.39
C GLY A 32 10.67 0.15 2.03
N TYR A 33 10.94 0.30 0.74
CA TYR A 33 11.77 1.40 0.24
C TYR A 33 11.03 2.14 -0.87
N THR A 34 10.98 3.45 -0.74
CA THR A 34 10.78 4.35 -1.88
C THR A 34 12.14 4.73 -2.42
N LEU A 35 12.51 4.18 -3.58
CA LEU A 35 13.75 4.54 -4.31
C LEU A 35 13.40 5.62 -5.32
N GLY A 36 14.15 6.73 -5.36
CA GLY A 36 13.82 7.86 -6.24
C GLY A 36 14.98 8.43 -7.04
N TRP A 37 14.66 8.86 -8.26
CA TRP A 37 15.55 9.54 -9.20
C TRP A 37 15.20 11.02 -9.38
N SER A 38 13.94 11.38 -9.10
CA SER A 38 13.45 12.75 -9.00
C SER A 38 12.25 12.77 -8.05
N ASP A 39 11.65 13.94 -7.80
CA ASP A 39 10.41 14.01 -7.02
C ASP A 39 9.24 13.24 -7.65
N TYR A 40 9.32 12.96 -8.95
CA TYR A 40 8.28 12.31 -9.73
C TYR A 40 8.65 10.93 -10.23
N ASP A 41 9.91 10.50 -10.13
CA ASP A 41 10.36 9.17 -10.53
C ASP A 41 10.78 8.38 -9.30
N ARG A 42 9.88 7.49 -8.85
CA ARG A 42 9.98 6.76 -7.58
C ARG A 42 9.41 5.35 -7.72
N ALA A 43 10.14 4.34 -7.26
CA ALA A 43 9.66 2.97 -7.18
C ALA A 43 9.46 2.55 -5.72
N ASN A 44 8.40 1.80 -5.44
CA ASN A 44 8.11 1.27 -4.12
C ASN A 44 8.26 -0.25 -4.10
N VAL A 45 9.08 -0.75 -3.19
CA VAL A 45 9.31 -2.18 -2.98
C VAL A 45 9.02 -2.52 -1.53
N VAL A 46 8.31 -3.61 -1.28
CA VAL A 46 8.03 -4.16 0.04
C VAL A 46 8.62 -5.57 0.12
N ALA A 47 9.61 -5.76 0.99
CA ALA A 47 10.16 -7.05 1.34
C ALA A 47 9.64 -7.48 2.71
N LEU A 48 9.31 -8.76 2.87
CA LEU A 48 8.93 -9.35 4.14
C LEU A 48 9.99 -10.37 4.55
N PHE A 49 10.52 -10.24 5.76
CA PHE A 49 11.45 -11.18 6.35
C PHE A 49 10.81 -11.91 7.52
N GLU A 50 11.05 -13.21 7.62
CA GLU A 50 10.65 -14.01 8.79
C GLU A 50 11.90 -14.34 9.60
N THR A 51 11.85 -14.06 10.90
CA THR A 51 12.86 -14.48 11.87
C THR A 51 12.27 -15.50 12.84
N ARG A 52 12.88 -16.68 12.91
CA ARG A 52 12.53 -17.76 13.84
C ARG A 52 13.80 -18.36 14.40
N GLU A 53 13.88 -18.52 15.72
CA GLU A 53 15.05 -19.12 16.40
C GLU A 53 16.39 -18.47 15.97
N ALA A 54 16.41 -17.13 15.92
CA ALA A 54 17.54 -16.31 15.47
C ALA A 54 17.99 -16.50 14.01
N LYS A 55 17.25 -17.27 13.19
CA LYS A 55 17.48 -17.38 11.74
C LYS A 55 16.50 -16.48 11.00
N THR A 56 17.01 -15.70 10.05
CA THR A 56 16.21 -14.79 9.22
C THR A 56 16.25 -15.24 7.76
N ARG A 57 15.10 -15.22 7.10
CA ARG A 57 14.97 -15.47 5.65
C ARG A 57 14.13 -14.39 4.99
N LEU A 58 14.36 -14.15 3.70
CA LEU A 58 13.40 -13.45 2.85
C LEU A 58 12.17 -14.34 2.70
N ALA A 59 11.02 -13.86 3.17
CA ALA A 59 9.75 -14.58 3.15
C ALA A 59 8.90 -14.22 1.92
N ALA A 60 8.88 -12.94 1.53
CA ALA A 60 8.18 -12.48 0.34
C ALA A 60 8.73 -11.15 -0.18
N LEU A 61 8.45 -10.86 -1.44
CA LEU A 61 8.74 -9.59 -2.09
C LEU A 61 7.53 -9.15 -2.93
N ALA A 62 7.12 -7.90 -2.79
CA ALA A 62 6.08 -7.29 -3.61
C ALA A 62 6.52 -5.90 -4.10
N SER A 63 6.17 -5.57 -5.34
CA SER A 63 6.21 -4.20 -5.83
C SER A 63 4.92 -3.49 -5.45
N PHE A 64 5.02 -2.29 -4.89
CA PHE A 64 3.88 -1.42 -4.67
C PHE A 64 3.85 -0.29 -5.70
N VAL A 65 2.71 0.38 -5.85
CA VAL A 65 2.51 1.40 -6.89
C VAL A 65 3.60 2.48 -6.81
N PRO A 66 4.26 2.82 -7.93
CA PRO A 66 5.23 3.92 -8.01
C PRO A 66 4.67 5.26 -7.51
N HIS A 67 5.56 6.15 -7.09
CA HIS A 67 5.26 7.55 -6.75
C HIS A 67 4.35 7.82 -5.56
N THR A 68 3.89 6.79 -4.83
CA THR A 68 3.19 6.97 -3.56
C THR A 68 4.18 7.03 -2.41
N ASP A 69 3.83 7.72 -1.33
CA ASP A 69 4.44 7.43 -0.04
C ASP A 69 4.06 6.01 0.44
N LEU A 70 4.80 5.48 1.42
CA LEU A 70 4.54 4.14 1.97
C LEU A 70 4.09 4.25 3.42
N HIS A 71 2.92 3.71 3.68
CA HIS A 71 2.36 3.53 5.02
C HIS A 71 1.91 2.10 5.22
N TYR A 72 1.93 1.66 6.48
CA TYR A 72 1.50 0.34 6.87
C TYR A 72 0.47 0.43 7.98
N GLU A 73 -0.59 -0.36 7.85
CA GLU A 73 -1.55 -0.59 8.93
C GLU A 73 -1.79 -2.09 9.11
N PHE A 74 -2.19 -2.48 10.32
CA PHE A 74 -2.32 -3.88 10.72
C PHE A 74 -3.72 -4.15 11.23
N PRO A 75 -4.68 -4.44 10.32
CA PRO A 75 -6.01 -4.90 10.71
C PRO A 75 -5.94 -6.19 11.53
N ALA A 76 -7.07 -6.57 12.12
CA ALA A 76 -7.21 -7.84 12.82
C ALA A 76 -6.86 -8.99 11.86
N PRO A 77 -6.14 -10.01 12.36
CA PRO A 77 -5.82 -11.16 11.55
C PRO A 77 -7.10 -11.94 11.20
N PRO A 78 -7.16 -12.56 10.02
CA PRO A 78 -8.26 -13.43 9.64
C PRO A 78 -8.30 -14.70 10.50
N PRO A 79 -9.43 -15.43 10.52
CA PRO A 79 -9.53 -16.74 11.16
C PRO A 79 -8.52 -17.78 10.64
N SER A 80 -8.04 -17.65 9.39
CA SER A 80 -6.97 -18.50 8.83
C SER A 80 -5.63 -18.33 9.56
N GLY A 81 -5.47 -17.24 10.31
CA GLY A 81 -4.23 -16.87 10.98
C GLY A 81 -3.17 -16.35 10.02
N ASP A 82 -3.52 -16.00 8.78
CA ASP A 82 -2.59 -15.34 7.86
C ASP A 82 -2.16 -13.98 8.42
N PHE A 83 -0.95 -13.54 8.06
CA PHE A 83 -0.50 -12.22 8.45
C PHE A 83 -1.06 -11.19 7.48
N TRP A 84 -2.02 -10.40 7.94
CA TRP A 84 -2.59 -9.31 7.17
C TRP A 84 -1.90 -7.99 7.47
N PHE A 85 -1.54 -7.28 6.42
CA PHE A 85 -1.08 -5.90 6.51
C PHE A 85 -1.53 -5.11 5.30
N LEU A 86 -1.95 -3.87 5.56
CA LEU A 86 -2.34 -2.92 4.55
C LEU A 86 -1.13 -2.08 4.17
N VAL A 87 -0.88 -1.96 2.87
CA VAL A 87 0.07 -0.98 2.32
C VAL A 87 -0.73 0.09 1.60
N PHE A 88 -0.48 1.36 1.91
CA PHE A 88 -1.16 2.45 1.22
C PHE A 88 -0.28 3.69 1.12
N GLY A 89 -0.69 4.58 0.22
CA GLY A 89 -0.06 5.87 0.04
C GLY A 89 -0.77 6.73 -0.98
N THR A 90 -0.38 7.99 -1.01
CA THR A 90 -0.86 9.00 -1.93
C THR A 90 0.27 9.48 -2.84
N ARG A 91 -0.07 9.70 -4.10
CA ARG A 91 0.76 10.45 -5.04
C ARG A 91 0.07 11.76 -5.42
N LEU A 92 0.84 12.73 -5.88
CA LEU A 92 0.28 13.95 -6.46
C LEU A 92 -0.49 13.62 -7.74
N GLY A 93 -1.68 14.18 -7.88
CA GLY A 93 -2.44 14.23 -9.13
C GLY A 93 -2.58 15.66 -9.63
N LYS A 94 -3.13 15.84 -10.83
CA LYS A 94 -3.27 17.16 -11.47
C LYS A 94 -3.99 18.20 -10.60
N SER A 95 -5.01 17.77 -9.84
CA SER A 95 -5.82 18.69 -9.02
C SER A 95 -6.13 18.18 -7.62
N GLN A 96 -5.97 16.87 -7.38
CA GLN A 96 -6.18 16.22 -6.08
C GLN A 96 -5.17 15.08 -5.92
N LEU A 97 -4.93 14.67 -4.68
CA LEU A 97 -4.15 13.47 -4.37
C LEU A 97 -4.80 12.22 -4.95
N ARG A 98 -3.97 11.22 -5.22
CA ARG A 98 -4.39 9.90 -5.69
C ARG A 98 -3.97 8.86 -4.67
N LEU A 99 -4.94 8.28 -3.99
CA LEU A 99 -4.72 7.21 -3.02
C LEU A 99 -4.63 5.86 -3.73
N THR A 100 -3.64 5.06 -3.35
CA THR A 100 -3.59 3.62 -3.63
C THR A 100 -3.49 2.88 -2.31
N ALA A 101 -4.24 1.80 -2.17
CA ALA A 101 -4.21 0.93 -0.99
C ALA A 101 -4.35 -0.53 -1.42
N GLN A 102 -3.60 -1.42 -0.77
CA GLN A 102 -3.61 -2.84 -1.05
C GLN A 102 -3.48 -3.63 0.25
N LEU A 103 -4.40 -4.55 0.47
CA LEU A 103 -4.35 -5.48 1.59
C LEU A 103 -3.62 -6.74 1.16
N TYR A 104 -2.52 -7.04 1.84
CA TYR A 104 -1.76 -8.26 1.64
C TYR A 104 -2.06 -9.29 2.72
N ALA A 105 -2.03 -10.56 2.31
CA ALA A 105 -2.08 -11.71 3.19
C ALA A 105 -0.86 -12.60 2.95
N PHE A 106 -0.16 -12.93 4.05
CA PHE A 106 0.96 -13.86 4.04
C PHE A 106 0.60 -15.13 4.81
N ASP A 107 0.61 -16.27 4.12
CA ASP A 107 0.22 -17.58 4.67
C ASP A 107 1.40 -18.36 5.32
N GLY A 108 2.64 -17.87 5.16
CA GLY A 108 3.88 -18.54 5.59
C GLY A 108 4.79 -18.93 4.43
N HIS A 109 4.21 -19.07 3.24
CA HIS A 109 4.87 -19.47 2.01
C HIS A 109 4.74 -18.40 0.94
N SER A 110 3.55 -17.83 0.77
CA SER A 110 3.23 -16.89 -0.29
C SER A 110 2.59 -15.61 0.25
N LEU A 111 2.89 -14.50 -0.42
CA LEU A 111 2.25 -13.22 -0.20
C LEU A 111 1.30 -12.97 -1.37
N HIS A 112 0.02 -12.73 -1.07
CA HIS A 112 -0.98 -12.45 -2.09
C HIS A 112 -1.82 -11.22 -1.73
N SER A 113 -2.39 -10.61 -2.77
CA SER A 113 -3.30 -9.48 -2.63
C SER A 113 -4.70 -9.99 -2.32
N VAL A 114 -5.28 -9.54 -1.21
CA VAL A 114 -6.68 -9.82 -0.86
C VAL A 114 -7.61 -8.90 -1.66
N TRP A 115 -7.29 -7.61 -1.69
CA TRP A 115 -7.94 -6.62 -2.53
C TRP A 115 -7.01 -5.43 -2.76
N GLU A 116 -7.33 -4.63 -3.77
CA GLU A 116 -6.57 -3.45 -4.15
C GLU A 116 -7.50 -2.33 -4.63
N VAL A 117 -7.15 -1.10 -4.25
CA VAL A 117 -7.70 0.14 -4.82
C VAL A 117 -6.55 0.94 -5.39
N ARG A 118 -6.64 1.29 -6.68
CA ARG A 118 -5.64 2.11 -7.37
C ARG A 118 -6.20 3.46 -7.74
N ASP A 119 -5.36 4.48 -7.58
CA ASP A 119 -5.56 5.84 -8.11
C ASP A 119 -6.88 6.52 -7.71
N ALA A 120 -7.38 6.23 -6.51
CA ALA A 120 -8.61 6.83 -5.99
C ALA A 120 -8.45 8.35 -5.85
N TYR A 121 -9.25 9.09 -6.61
CA TYR A 121 -9.18 10.55 -6.70
C TYR A 121 -9.70 11.23 -5.44
N ASP A 122 -8.88 12.11 -4.87
CA ASP A 122 -9.11 12.70 -3.53
C ASP A 122 -9.42 11.61 -2.48
N GLY A 123 -8.69 10.49 -2.59
CA GLY A 123 -8.89 9.33 -1.75
C GLY A 123 -8.43 9.60 -0.32
N LYS A 124 -9.28 9.24 0.65
CA LYS A 124 -9.00 9.25 2.08
C LYS A 124 -9.23 7.88 2.63
N ILE A 125 -8.30 7.40 3.44
CA ILE A 125 -8.36 6.09 4.06
C ILE A 125 -8.52 6.21 5.57
N GLU A 126 -9.34 5.33 6.12
CA GLU A 126 -9.50 5.15 7.55
C GLU A 126 -9.46 3.66 7.84
N VAL A 127 -8.62 3.27 8.80
CA VAL A 127 -8.38 1.87 9.12
C VAL A 127 -8.85 1.63 10.55
N GLY A 128 -9.89 0.82 10.68
CA GLY A 128 -10.34 0.29 11.96
C GLY A 128 -9.75 -1.09 12.21
N ARG A 129 -10.07 -1.65 13.38
CA ARG A 129 -9.59 -2.99 13.76
C ARG A 129 -10.02 -4.07 12.76
N ASN A 130 -11.27 -4.05 12.32
CA ASN A 130 -11.85 -5.09 11.47
C ASN A 130 -12.37 -4.55 10.13
N TRP A 131 -11.99 -3.33 9.77
CA TRP A 131 -12.49 -2.69 8.55
C TRP A 131 -11.48 -1.68 7.99
N VAL A 132 -11.56 -1.45 6.70
CA VAL A 132 -10.87 -0.37 6.00
C VAL A 132 -11.90 0.39 5.17
N THR A 133 -12.01 1.70 5.39
CA THR A 133 -12.94 2.54 4.63
C THR A 133 -12.15 3.51 3.77
N ILE A 134 -12.46 3.51 2.48
CA ILE A 134 -11.87 4.42 1.50
C ILE A 134 -12.98 5.34 1.00
N ARG A 135 -12.81 6.64 1.25
CA ARG A 135 -13.67 7.71 0.75
C ARG A 135 -12.99 8.36 -0.45
N TYR A 136 -13.70 8.54 -1.55
CA TYR A 136 -13.11 9.05 -2.79
C TYR A 136 -14.12 9.81 -3.64
N LEU A 137 -13.60 10.50 -4.65
CA LEU A 137 -14.36 11.15 -5.72
C LEU A 137 -14.14 10.38 -7.03
N LYS A 138 -15.06 10.50 -7.97
CA LYS A 138 -14.79 10.12 -9.36
C LYS A 138 -14.32 11.36 -10.12
N GLU A 139 -13.19 11.25 -10.82
CA GLU A 139 -12.56 12.40 -11.48
C GLU A 139 -13.47 13.06 -12.53
N ASP A 140 -14.12 12.28 -13.38
CA ASP A 140 -15.01 12.81 -14.42
C ASP A 140 -16.21 13.56 -13.82
N GLU A 141 -16.78 13.04 -12.74
CA GLU A 141 -17.89 13.70 -12.02
C GLU A 141 -17.40 14.95 -11.29
N TYR A 142 -16.19 14.92 -10.72
CA TYR A 142 -15.57 16.11 -10.13
C TYR A 142 -15.42 17.21 -11.16
N ILE A 143 -14.85 16.92 -12.33
CA ILE A 143 -14.66 17.89 -13.41
C ILE A 143 -16.02 18.45 -13.85
N ARG A 144 -17.01 17.58 -14.08
CA ARG A 144 -18.35 18.00 -14.50
C ARG A 144 -19.04 18.89 -13.47
N GLU A 145 -19.10 18.48 -12.21
CA GLU A 145 -19.82 19.24 -11.18
C GLU A 145 -19.11 20.57 -10.87
N THR A 146 -17.77 20.59 -10.81
CA THR A 146 -17.01 21.83 -10.56
C THR A 146 -17.11 22.83 -11.71
N ALA A 147 -17.16 22.37 -12.96
CA ALA A 147 -17.44 23.24 -14.11
C ALA A 147 -18.79 23.97 -13.99
N HIS A 148 -19.76 23.35 -13.31
CA HIS A 148 -21.07 23.94 -13.02
C HIS A 148 -21.18 24.57 -11.63
N ARG A 149 -20.06 24.77 -10.92
CA ARG A 149 -19.99 25.30 -9.53
C ARG A 149 -20.85 24.52 -8.54
N ARG A 150 -21.00 23.21 -8.76
CA ARG A 150 -21.70 22.28 -7.87
C ARG A 150 -20.72 21.49 -7.03
N LYS A 151 -21.21 20.97 -5.91
CA LYS A 151 -20.42 20.08 -5.03
C LYS A 151 -20.42 18.68 -5.63
N PRO A 152 -19.25 18.09 -5.93
CA PRO A 152 -19.17 16.74 -6.47
C PRO A 152 -19.59 15.70 -5.43
N PRO A 153 -20.28 14.62 -5.84
CA PRO A 153 -20.66 13.54 -4.94
C PRO A 153 -19.42 12.79 -4.45
N ARG A 154 -19.46 12.35 -3.18
CA ARG A 154 -18.44 11.50 -2.58
C ARG A 154 -18.94 10.07 -2.48
N TYR A 155 -18.01 9.14 -2.69
CA TYR A 155 -18.22 7.71 -2.60
C TYR A 155 -17.44 7.14 -1.42
N GLU A 156 -17.95 6.04 -0.90
CA GLU A 156 -17.35 5.32 0.21
C GLU A 156 -17.37 3.82 -0.12
N ALA A 157 -16.23 3.17 0.07
CA ALA A 157 -16.10 1.72 0.00
C ALA A 157 -15.52 1.22 1.31
N THR A 158 -16.24 0.33 2.00
CA THR A 158 -15.78 -0.31 3.23
C THR A 158 -15.46 -1.77 2.94
N TYR A 159 -14.24 -2.15 3.26
CA TYR A 159 -13.72 -3.51 3.14
C TYR A 159 -13.68 -4.12 4.54
N ALA A 160 -14.37 -5.24 4.73
CA ALA A 160 -14.23 -6.02 5.96
C ALA A 160 -12.82 -6.58 6.02
N ALA A 161 -12.11 -6.30 7.11
CA ALA A 161 -10.78 -6.86 7.35
C ALA A 161 -10.87 -8.26 8.02
N THR A 162 -12.07 -8.77 8.26
CA THR A 162 -12.36 -10.15 8.67
C THR A 162 -13.81 -10.45 8.25
N PRO A 163 -14.13 -11.62 7.66
CA PRO A 163 -15.51 -12.06 7.42
C PRO A 163 -16.34 -12.11 8.71
#